data_AF-W2SJ48-F1
#
_entry.id   AF-W2SJ48-F1
#
_cell.length_a   1.000
_cell.length_b   1.000
_cell.length_c   1.000
_cell.angle_alpha   90.00
_cell.angle_beta   90.00
_cell.angle_gamma   90.00
#
_symmetry.space_group_name_H-M   'P 1'
#
loop_
_entity.id
_entity.type
_entity.pdbx_description
1 polymer ?
#
loop_
_entity_poly.entity_id
_entity_poly.type
_entity_poly.pdbx_seq_one_letter_code
_entity_poly.pdbx_strand_id
1 'polypeptide(L)'
;MPYSLQYVNKISSDALNGFPCWCDEAATVYMNQPEVRKALHIPDSVGTWLTFNSVINAQYYNRSYFELDGELKFILTNYIYKSTNMRTLIYNGDADQVCNHLGDQWLIEEIAANLTLLFLSWKVFVLDFILFIVNFPSQQREPWFYSETTRDRPQLVGYKKEFTSNLQLMTVKGSGHLVPMDRPAPALLMIYNFVM
;
A
#
# COMPACT_ATOMS: atom_id res chain seq x y z
N MET A 1 30.48 4.78 -21.81
CA MET A 1 29.20 4.57 -22.53
C MET A 1 28.10 4.62 -21.48
N PRO A 2 27.11 5.53 -21.58
CA PRO A 2 26.10 5.68 -20.54
C PRO A 2 25.08 4.55 -20.69
N TYR A 3 24.92 3.75 -19.64
CA TYR A 3 23.88 2.75 -19.52
C TYR A 3 22.53 3.48 -19.50
N SER A 4 21.84 3.48 -20.65
CA SER A 4 20.50 4.04 -20.74
C SER A 4 19.54 3.20 -19.90
N LEU A 5 18.72 3.89 -19.10
CA LEU A 5 17.50 3.42 -18.43
C LEU A 5 16.46 2.90 -19.44
N GLN A 6 16.81 1.92 -20.26
CA GLN A 6 16.06 1.47 -21.43
C GLN A 6 14.87 0.56 -21.09
N TYR A 7 14.75 0.13 -19.83
CA TYR A 7 13.68 -0.78 -19.39
C TYR A 7 12.57 -0.10 -18.60
N VAL A 8 12.65 1.22 -18.37
CA VAL A 8 11.55 1.96 -17.71
C VAL A 8 10.64 2.51 -18.79
N ASN A 9 9.46 1.91 -18.94
CA ASN A 9 8.41 2.44 -19.80
C ASN A 9 7.92 3.78 -19.21
N LYS A 10 8.32 4.89 -19.82
CA LYS A 10 7.92 6.25 -19.40
C LYS A 10 6.61 6.73 -20.01
N ILE A 11 6.00 5.93 -20.89
CA ILE A 11 4.85 6.34 -21.71
C ILE A 11 3.57 5.61 -21.26
N SER A 12 3.70 4.39 -20.72
CA SER A 12 2.59 3.60 -20.19
C SER A 12 2.52 3.70 -18.66
N SER A 13 1.31 3.71 -18.11
CA SER A 13 1.08 3.41 -16.68
C SER A 13 1.29 1.94 -16.34
N ASP A 14 1.31 1.07 -17.35
CA ASP A 14 1.73 -0.31 -17.23
C ASP A 14 3.21 -0.39 -17.60
N ALA A 15 4.05 -0.34 -16.57
CA ALA A 15 5.50 -0.45 -16.70
C ALA A 15 5.96 -1.84 -17.21
N LEU A 16 5.03 -2.79 -17.31
CA LEU A 16 5.31 -4.21 -17.49
C LEU A 16 4.75 -4.77 -18.82
N ASN A 17 4.12 -3.93 -19.65
CA ASN A 17 3.70 -4.25 -21.02
C ASN A 17 2.85 -5.54 -21.13
N GLY A 18 1.86 -5.69 -20.24
CA GLY A 18 0.98 -6.86 -20.21
C GLY A 18 1.62 -8.12 -19.62
N PHE A 19 2.55 -7.96 -18.68
CA PHE A 19 3.15 -9.06 -17.91
C PHE A 19 2.07 -9.96 -17.29
N PRO A 20 2.26 -11.29 -17.19
CA PRO A 20 1.30 -12.19 -16.57
C PRO A 20 0.90 -11.68 -15.17
N CYS A 21 -0.32 -12.02 -14.74
CA CYS A 21 -0.92 -11.56 -13.48
C CYS A 21 0.01 -11.68 -12.26
N TRP A 22 0.99 -12.59 -12.33
CA TRP A 22 2.04 -12.80 -11.33
C TRP A 22 3.38 -13.07 -12.03
N CYS A 23 4.46 -12.39 -11.62
CA CYS A 23 5.84 -12.59 -12.14
C CYS A 23 6.53 -13.79 -11.44
N ASP A 24 5.83 -14.91 -11.38
CA ASP A 24 6.20 -16.00 -10.48
C ASP A 24 7.27 -16.93 -11.06
N GLU A 25 7.25 -17.11 -12.38
CA GLU A 25 8.15 -18.04 -13.08
C GLU A 25 9.60 -17.56 -13.02
N ALA A 26 9.84 -16.27 -13.31
CA ALA A 26 11.19 -15.70 -13.27
C ALA A 26 11.79 -15.77 -11.86
N ALA A 27 11.00 -15.47 -10.83
CA ALA A 27 11.41 -15.61 -9.44
C ALA A 27 11.73 -17.08 -9.11
N THR A 28 10.87 -18.02 -9.54
CA THR A 28 11.07 -19.46 -9.31
C THR A 28 12.35 -19.97 -9.94
N VAL A 29 12.66 -19.56 -11.18
CA VAL A 29 13.91 -19.94 -11.85
C VAL A 29 15.13 -19.40 -11.10
N TYR A 30 15.13 -18.10 -10.78
CA TYR A 30 16.27 -17.46 -10.11
C TYR A 30 16.52 -18.05 -8.71
N MET A 31 15.48 -18.20 -7.90
CA MET A 31 15.58 -18.68 -6.51
C MET A 31 16.03 -20.15 -6.41
N ASN A 32 15.94 -20.92 -7.49
CA ASN A 32 16.37 -22.33 -7.52
C ASN A 32 17.74 -22.56 -8.18
N GLN A 33 18.43 -21.50 -8.63
CA GLN A 33 19.81 -21.62 -9.07
C GLN A 33 20.71 -22.09 -7.92
N PRO A 34 21.63 -23.06 -8.13
CA PRO A 34 22.47 -23.61 -7.06
C PRO A 34 23.29 -22.54 -6.33
N GLU A 35 23.83 -21.57 -7.07
CA GLU A 35 24.60 -20.45 -6.56
C GLU A 35 23.76 -19.49 -5.70
N VAL A 36 22.51 -19.22 -6.11
CA VAL A 36 21.58 -18.38 -5.34
C VAL A 36 21.16 -19.08 -4.06
N ARG A 37 20.79 -20.37 -4.14
CA ARG A 37 20.47 -21.19 -2.96
C ARG A 37 21.64 -21.26 -1.99
N LYS A 38 22.85 -21.48 -2.49
CA LYS A 38 24.08 -21.50 -1.68
C LYS A 38 24.34 -20.15 -1.04
N ALA A 39 24.18 -19.03 -1.76
CA ALA A 39 24.38 -17.68 -1.23
C ALA A 39 23.36 -17.32 -0.14
N LEU A 40 22.13 -17.81 -0.25
CA LEU A 40 21.08 -17.65 0.76
C LEU A 40 21.12 -18.71 1.87
N HIS A 41 22.15 -19.56 1.88
CA HIS A 41 22.36 -20.64 2.85
C HIS A 41 21.19 -21.64 2.92
N ILE A 42 20.54 -21.91 1.79
CA ILE A 42 19.44 -22.87 1.71
C ILE A 42 20.02 -24.29 1.72
N PRO A 43 19.63 -25.16 2.68
CA PRO A 43 20.11 -26.54 2.72
C PRO A 43 19.73 -27.33 1.46
N ASP A 44 20.61 -28.21 1.00
CA ASP A 44 20.31 -29.09 -0.14
C ASP A 44 19.21 -30.13 0.18
N SER A 45 18.87 -30.32 1.46
CA SER A 45 17.83 -31.24 1.92
C SER A 45 16.41 -30.72 1.69
N VAL A 46 16.22 -29.41 1.45
CA VAL A 46 14.88 -28.83 1.25
C VAL A 46 14.52 -28.73 -0.23
N GLY A 47 13.23 -28.88 -0.53
CA GLY A 47 12.72 -28.91 -1.89
C GLY A 47 12.89 -27.62 -2.69
N THR A 48 12.35 -27.66 -3.90
CA THR A 48 12.26 -26.52 -4.82
C THR A 48 11.48 -25.37 -4.18
N TRP A 49 12.02 -24.17 -4.28
CA TRP A 49 11.30 -22.96 -3.90
C TRP A 49 10.19 -22.68 -4.90
N LEU A 50 9.00 -22.31 -4.41
CA LEU A 50 7.82 -21.96 -5.21
C LEU A 50 7.22 -20.67 -4.64
N THR A 51 6.66 -19.81 -5.49
CA THR A 51 5.95 -18.58 -5.07
C THR A 51 4.66 -18.87 -4.31
N PHE A 52 4.02 -20.01 -4.60
CA PHE A 52 2.76 -20.42 -4.01
C PHE A 52 2.77 -21.92 -3.72
N ASN A 53 2.29 -22.31 -2.54
CA ASN A 53 2.14 -23.71 -2.14
C ASN A 53 0.65 -24.12 -2.18
N SER A 54 0.27 -24.81 -3.25
CA SER A 54 -1.11 -25.25 -3.49
C SER A 54 -1.60 -26.27 -2.46
N VAL A 55 -0.71 -27.10 -1.91
CA VAL A 55 -1.07 -28.08 -0.88
C VAL A 55 -1.44 -27.37 0.41
N ILE A 56 -0.63 -26.40 0.85
CA ILE A 56 -0.96 -25.57 2.02
C ILE A 56 -2.29 -24.86 1.80
N ASN A 57 -2.48 -24.22 0.65
CA ASN A 57 -3.71 -23.48 0.36
C ASN A 57 -4.96 -24.37 0.30
N ALA A 58 -4.89 -25.54 -0.32
CA ALA A 58 -6.05 -26.41 -0.53
C ALA A 58 -6.35 -27.34 0.66
N GLN A 59 -5.33 -27.74 1.42
CA GLN A 59 -5.47 -28.80 2.43
C GLN A 59 -5.28 -28.32 3.88
N TYR A 60 -4.58 -27.20 4.09
CA TYR A 60 -4.19 -26.76 5.43
C TYR A 60 -4.71 -25.36 5.78
N TYR A 61 -4.94 -24.50 4.78
CA TYR A 61 -5.50 -23.18 5.02
C TYR A 61 -6.99 -23.30 5.35
N ASN A 62 -7.33 -22.90 6.57
CA ASN A 62 -8.71 -22.73 7.00
C ASN A 62 -8.91 -21.27 7.39
N ARG A 63 -9.79 -20.57 6.66
CA ARG A 63 -10.07 -19.15 6.89
C ARG A 63 -10.63 -18.96 8.30
N SER A 64 -9.90 -18.26 9.17
CA SER A 64 -10.31 -18.03 10.56
C SER A 64 -11.41 -16.97 10.68
N TYR A 65 -11.35 -15.92 9.85
CA TYR A 65 -12.31 -14.81 9.86
C TYR A 65 -12.77 -14.48 8.45
N PHE A 66 -14.06 -14.18 8.32
CA PHE A 66 -14.62 -13.74 7.04
C PHE A 66 -14.36 -12.24 6.80
N GLU A 67 -14.42 -11.44 7.86
CA GLU A 67 -14.16 -10.00 7.86
C GLU A 67 -13.05 -9.66 8.87
N LEU A 68 -12.33 -8.56 8.62
CA LEU A 68 -11.30 -8.05 9.53
C LEU A 68 -11.82 -6.97 10.49
N ASP A 69 -13.12 -6.68 10.49
CA ASP A 69 -13.69 -5.57 11.24
C ASP A 69 -13.47 -5.71 12.76
N GLY A 70 -13.69 -6.90 13.31
CA GLY A 70 -13.47 -7.20 14.73
C GLY A 70 -12.01 -7.04 15.14
N GLU A 71 -11.09 -7.54 14.31
CA GLU A 71 -9.65 -7.49 14.58
C GLU A 71 -9.11 -6.05 14.48
N LEU A 72 -9.55 -5.29 13.46
CA LEU A 72 -9.19 -3.88 13.34
C LEU A 72 -9.76 -3.04 14.49
N LYS A 73 -11.01 -3.28 14.90
CA LYS A 73 -11.61 -2.66 16.09
C LYS A 73 -10.79 -2.99 17.34
N PHE A 74 -10.40 -4.25 17.52
CA PHE A 74 -9.56 -4.68 18.64
C PHE A 74 -8.22 -3.94 18.65
N ILE A 75 -7.51 -3.88 17.52
CA ILE A 75 -6.22 -3.19 17.38
C ILE A 75 -6.37 -1.70 17.71
N LEU A 76 -7.32 -1.00 17.06
CA LEU A 76 -7.50 0.45 17.21
C LEU A 76 -7.96 0.86 18.61
N THR A 77 -8.65 -0.03 19.32
CA THR A 77 -9.10 0.24 20.71
C THR A 77 -8.09 -0.18 21.76
N ASN A 78 -7.06 -0.96 21.39
CA ASN A 78 -6.08 -1.54 22.30
C ASN A 78 -5.26 -0.47 23.05
N TYR A 79 -4.95 -0.75 24.32
CA TYR A 79 -4.14 0.13 25.16
C TYR A 79 -2.75 0.38 24.60
N ILE A 80 -2.07 -0.64 24.08
CA ILE A 80 -0.71 -0.52 23.54
C ILE A 80 -0.73 0.38 22.31
N TYR A 81 -1.69 0.16 21.41
CA TYR A 81 -1.88 0.97 20.21
C TYR A 81 -2.00 2.46 20.54
N LYS A 82 -2.88 2.78 21.50
CA LYS A 82 -3.13 4.17 21.93
C LYS A 82 -1.96 4.78 22.70
N SER A 83 -1.40 4.04 23.67
CA SER A 83 -0.35 4.56 24.56
C SER A 83 1.00 4.78 23.86
N THR A 84 1.28 4.02 22.79
CA THR A 84 2.50 4.19 21.98
C THR A 84 2.29 5.05 20.74
N ASN A 85 1.08 5.57 20.55
CA ASN A 85 0.71 6.36 19.39
C ASN A 85 1.02 5.64 18.06
N MET A 86 0.72 4.34 17.99
CA MET A 86 0.95 3.54 16.77
C MET A 86 0.21 4.15 15.59
N ARG A 87 0.78 3.99 14.39
CA ARG A 87 0.18 4.40 13.11
C ARG A 87 -0.27 3.17 12.34
N THR A 88 -1.44 3.23 11.71
CA THR A 88 -1.95 2.21 10.79
C THR A 88 -2.14 2.85 9.43
N LEU A 89 -1.58 2.24 8.39
CA LEU A 89 -1.83 2.60 6.99
C LEU A 89 -2.47 1.42 6.28
N ILE A 90 -3.65 1.65 5.70
CA ILE A 90 -4.32 0.76 4.76
C ILE A 90 -4.17 1.40 3.38
N TYR A 91 -3.64 0.67 2.40
CA TYR A 91 -3.48 1.20 1.06
C TYR A 91 -3.89 0.19 -0.01
N ASN A 92 -4.49 0.69 -1.10
CA ASN A 92 -5.00 -0.14 -2.19
C ASN A 92 -4.64 0.44 -3.56
N GLY A 93 -4.33 -0.44 -4.51
CA GLY A 93 -4.36 -0.09 -5.92
C GLY A 93 -5.80 0.05 -6.41
N ASP A 94 -6.13 1.14 -7.10
CA ASP A 94 -7.51 1.40 -7.53
C ASP A 94 -7.98 0.53 -8.70
N ALA A 95 -7.07 -0.19 -9.35
CA ALA A 95 -7.34 -1.12 -10.45
C ALA A 95 -7.37 -2.59 -10.00
N ASP A 96 -7.15 -2.88 -8.71
CA ASP A 96 -7.29 -4.24 -8.18
C ASP A 96 -8.77 -4.67 -8.13
N GLN A 97 -9.04 -5.89 -8.59
CA GLN A 97 -10.35 -6.51 -8.55
C GLN A 97 -10.46 -7.61 -7.49
N VAL A 98 -9.34 -8.12 -6.97
CA VAL A 98 -9.33 -9.16 -5.93
C VAL A 98 -9.57 -8.52 -4.56
N CYS A 99 -8.76 -7.53 -4.19
CA CYS A 99 -8.89 -6.74 -2.96
C CYS A 99 -9.15 -5.27 -3.33
N ASN A 100 -10.32 -5.03 -3.90
CA ASN A 100 -10.65 -3.74 -4.49
C ASN A 100 -10.72 -2.62 -3.44
N HIS A 101 -10.26 -1.42 -3.84
CA HIS A 101 -10.19 -0.26 -2.95
C HIS A 101 -11.55 0.21 -2.40
N LEU A 102 -12.67 -0.11 -3.05
CA LEU A 102 -14.00 0.29 -2.56
C LEU A 102 -14.39 -0.53 -1.33
N GLY A 103 -14.12 -1.84 -1.35
CA GLY A 103 -14.38 -2.73 -0.22
C GLY A 103 -13.61 -2.30 1.02
N ASP A 104 -12.31 -2.08 0.88
CA ASP A 104 -11.46 -1.61 1.99
C ASP A 104 -11.86 -0.20 2.44
N GLN A 105 -12.22 0.69 1.51
CA GLN A 105 -12.73 2.01 1.88
C GLN A 105 -14.00 1.93 2.72
N TRP A 106 -14.98 1.10 2.32
CA TRP A 106 -16.22 0.94 3.06
C TRP A 106 -16.00 0.35 4.45
N LEU A 107 -15.18 -0.70 4.54
CA LEU A 107 -14.83 -1.33 5.82
C LEU A 107 -14.18 -0.33 6.79
N ILE A 108 -13.18 0.41 6.32
CA ILE A 108 -12.45 1.36 7.16
C ILE A 108 -13.33 2.55 7.57
N GLU A 109 -14.17 3.05 6.68
CA GLU A 109 -15.14 4.10 7.01
C GLU A 109 -16.18 3.63 8.03
N GLU A 110 -16.65 2.40 7.93
CA GLU A 110 -17.58 1.81 8.89
C GLU A 110 -16.92 1.65 10.27
N ILE A 111 -15.69 1.13 10.34
CA ILE A 111 -14.94 1.02 11.59
C ILE A 111 -14.72 2.41 12.20
N ALA A 112 -14.30 3.39 11.39
CA ALA A 112 -14.07 4.74 11.85
C ALA A 112 -15.35 5.36 12.42
N ALA A 113 -16.49 5.20 11.74
CA ALA A 113 -17.79 5.65 12.24
C ALA A 113 -18.16 4.96 13.57
N ASN A 114 -18.03 3.63 13.64
CA ASN A 114 -18.34 2.84 14.85
C ASN A 114 -17.48 3.24 16.05
N LEU A 115 -16.24 3.66 15.82
CA LEU A 115 -15.30 4.11 16.85
C LEU A 115 -15.32 5.64 17.07
N THR A 116 -16.22 6.37 16.40
CA THR A 116 -16.31 7.83 16.47
C THR A 116 -14.98 8.53 16.10
N LEU A 117 -14.23 7.94 15.15
CA LEU A 117 -13.00 8.53 14.65
C LEU A 117 -13.32 9.69 13.70
N LEU A 118 -12.75 10.85 13.98
CA LEU A 118 -12.93 12.02 13.14
C LEU A 118 -11.95 11.96 11.97
N PHE A 119 -12.44 12.28 10.78
CA PHE A 119 -11.58 12.56 9.65
C PHE A 119 -10.83 13.87 9.84
N LEU A 120 -9.53 13.85 9.61
CA LEU A 120 -8.65 14.99 9.69
C LEU A 120 -8.50 15.56 8.27
N SER A 121 -9.13 16.70 8.01
CA SER A 121 -8.82 17.51 6.82
C SER A 121 -8.04 18.73 7.22
N TRP A 122 -6.95 18.98 6.52
CA TRP A 122 -6.06 20.11 6.80
C TRP A 122 -6.42 21.26 5.88
N LYS A 123 -6.95 22.36 6.44
CA LYS A 123 -7.10 23.61 5.70
C LYS A 123 -6.07 24.61 6.16
N VAL A 124 -5.33 25.14 5.18
CA VAL A 124 -4.40 26.25 5.38
C VAL A 124 -5.19 27.55 5.19
N PHE A 125 -5.22 28.38 6.23
CA PHE A 125 -5.66 29.77 6.12
C PHE A 125 -4.45 30.69 6.21
N VAL A 126 -4.46 31.74 5.40
CA VAL A 126 -3.51 32.85 5.51
C VAL A 126 -4.30 34.07 5.95
N LEU A 127 -4.02 34.53 7.16
CA LEU A 127 -4.54 35.79 7.70
C LEU A 127 -3.33 36.63 8.13
N ASP A 128 -3.24 37.86 7.63
CA ASP A 128 -2.17 38.81 8.00
C ASP A 128 -0.75 38.24 7.92
N PHE A 129 -0.45 37.51 6.83
CA PHE A 129 0.84 36.83 6.60
C PHE A 129 1.20 35.73 7.61
N ILE A 130 0.28 35.33 8.49
CA ILE A 130 0.43 34.20 9.40
C ILE A 130 -0.28 32.97 8.81
N LEU A 131 0.44 31.85 8.81
CA LEU A 131 -0.07 30.56 8.35
C LEU A 131 -0.80 29.86 9.50
N PHE A 132 -2.11 29.65 9.36
CA PHE A 132 -2.90 28.85 10.29
C PHE A 132 -3.24 27.51 9.63
N ILE A 133 -2.85 26.42 10.30
CA ILE A 133 -3.22 25.07 9.91
C ILE A 133 -4.32 24.62 10.88
N VAL A 134 -5.53 24.41 10.36
CA VAL A 134 -6.69 24.01 11.17
C VAL A 134 -7.23 22.68 10.66
N ASN A 135 -7.46 21.76 11.59
CA ASN A 135 -8.12 20.50 11.32
C ASN A 135 -9.64 20.70 11.34
N PHE A 136 -10.32 20.31 10.26
CA PHE A 136 -11.79 20.26 10.23
C PHE A 136 -12.29 18.84 9.99
N PRO A 137 -13.38 18.44 10.64
CA PRO A 137 -14.10 17.23 10.27
C PRO A 137 -14.66 17.41 8.84
N SER A 138 -14.23 16.55 7.92
CA SER A 138 -14.70 16.48 6.54
C SER A 138 -15.00 15.03 6.19
N GLN A 139 -15.94 14.74 5.31
CA GLN A 139 -16.08 13.36 4.78
C GLN A 139 -15.36 13.17 3.45
N GLN A 140 -14.79 14.24 2.91
CA GLN A 140 -14.20 14.26 1.57
C GLN A 140 -12.74 13.82 1.62
N ARG A 141 -12.41 12.77 0.86
CA ARG A 141 -11.03 12.32 0.64
C ARG A 141 -10.17 13.43 0.03
N GLU A 142 -8.92 13.50 0.43
CA GLU A 142 -7.95 14.48 -0.09
C GLU A 142 -7.13 13.85 -1.23
N PRO A 143 -6.89 14.55 -2.34
CA PRO A 143 -5.95 14.08 -3.35
C PRO A 143 -4.52 14.13 -2.80
N TRP A 144 -3.68 13.17 -3.19
CA TRP A 144 -2.24 13.23 -2.97
C TRP A 144 -1.48 13.13 -4.29
N PHE A 145 -0.31 13.76 -4.33
CA PHE A 145 0.44 14.01 -5.56
C PHE A 145 1.86 13.49 -5.46
N TYR A 146 2.41 13.13 -6.61
CA TYR A 146 3.80 12.72 -6.78
C TYR A 146 4.47 13.57 -7.86
N SER A 147 5.74 13.90 -7.66
CA SER A 147 6.60 14.52 -8.66
C SER A 147 7.97 13.91 -8.56
N GLU A 148 8.52 13.43 -9.69
CA GLU A 148 9.85 12.82 -9.73
C GLU A 148 10.94 13.86 -9.41
N THR A 149 10.77 15.07 -9.96
CA THR A 149 11.68 16.19 -9.70
C THR A 149 10.90 17.43 -9.27
N THR A 150 11.60 18.40 -8.69
CA THR A 150 11.05 19.73 -8.32
C THR A 150 10.64 20.57 -9.54
N ARG A 151 11.05 20.17 -10.75
CA ARG A 151 10.71 20.84 -12.01
C ARG A 151 9.50 20.23 -12.69
N ASP A 152 9.15 19.00 -12.35
CA ASP A 152 7.98 18.33 -12.91
C ASP A 152 6.70 18.87 -12.27
N ARG A 153 5.60 18.81 -13.01
CA ARG A 153 4.29 19.16 -12.46
C ARG A 153 3.80 18.00 -11.59
N PRO A 154 3.36 18.26 -10.34
CA PRO A 154 2.78 17.22 -9.49
C PRO A 154 1.64 16.48 -10.20
N GLN A 155 1.72 15.15 -10.23
CA GLN A 155 0.71 14.28 -10.81
C GLN A 155 -0.17 13.71 -9.71
N LEU A 156 -1.49 13.67 -9.96
CA LEU A 156 -2.43 13.00 -9.07
C LEU A 156 -2.12 11.49 -9.06
N VAL A 157 -1.74 10.97 -7.90
CA VAL A 157 -1.40 9.55 -7.72
C VAL A 157 -2.38 8.82 -6.82
N GLY A 158 -3.40 9.49 -6.31
CA GLY A 158 -4.54 8.86 -5.67
C GLY A 158 -5.22 9.76 -4.66
N TYR A 159 -5.92 9.14 -3.71
CA TYR A 159 -6.62 9.85 -2.64
C TYR A 159 -6.21 9.28 -1.28
N LYS A 160 -6.30 10.11 -0.25
CA LYS A 160 -6.03 9.72 1.14
C LYS A 160 -7.16 10.15 2.05
N LYS A 161 -7.30 9.39 3.14
CA LYS A 161 -8.13 9.71 4.29
C LYS A 161 -7.32 9.51 5.56
N GLU A 162 -7.26 10.53 6.38
CA GLU A 162 -6.61 10.46 7.69
C GLU A 162 -7.70 10.55 8.76
N PHE A 163 -7.67 9.64 9.72
CA PHE A 163 -8.61 9.61 10.83
C PHE A 163 -7.84 9.83 12.14
N THR A 164 -8.53 10.31 13.17
CA THR A 164 -8.03 10.26 14.55
C THR A 164 -7.66 8.83 14.93
N SER A 165 -6.79 8.65 15.94
CA SER A 165 -6.19 7.34 16.28
C SER A 165 -5.19 6.84 15.21
N ASN A 166 -4.58 7.77 14.47
CA ASN A 166 -3.53 7.52 13.46
C ASN A 166 -3.87 6.43 12.44
N LEU A 167 -5.14 6.34 12.06
CA LEU A 167 -5.57 5.44 11.00
C LEU A 167 -5.57 6.21 9.68
N GLN A 168 -4.85 5.69 8.70
CA GLN A 168 -4.73 6.27 7.38
C GLN A 168 -5.22 5.26 6.33
N LEU A 169 -5.98 5.75 5.36
CA LEU A 169 -6.46 4.99 4.22
C LEU A 169 -6.01 5.70 2.94
N MET A 170 -5.37 4.99 2.02
CA MET A 170 -4.86 5.57 0.77
C MET A 170 -5.23 4.72 -0.44
N THR A 171 -5.52 5.37 -1.56
CA THR A 171 -5.59 4.73 -2.87
C THR A 171 -4.37 5.12 -3.71
N VAL A 172 -3.91 4.21 -4.55
CA VAL A 172 -2.84 4.44 -5.53
C VAL A 172 -3.41 4.27 -6.93
N LYS A 173 -3.45 5.38 -7.66
CA LYS A 173 -4.11 5.51 -8.95
C LYS A 173 -3.39 4.74 -10.05
N GLY A 174 -4.15 3.93 -10.79
CA GLY A 174 -3.67 3.10 -11.88
C GLY A 174 -2.67 2.06 -11.41
N SER A 175 -2.98 1.40 -10.29
CA SER A 175 -2.19 0.33 -9.68
C SER A 175 -3.13 -0.83 -9.35
N GLY A 176 -2.67 -2.07 -9.52
CA GLY A 176 -3.39 -3.29 -9.18
C GLY A 176 -3.02 -3.81 -7.78
N HIS A 177 -3.10 -5.14 -7.62
CA HIS A 177 -2.90 -5.82 -6.33
C HIS A 177 -1.48 -5.62 -5.76
N LEU A 178 -0.47 -5.59 -6.61
CA LEU A 178 0.93 -5.41 -6.21
C LEU A 178 1.36 -3.95 -6.41
N VAL A 179 0.88 -3.07 -5.53
CA VAL A 179 1.09 -1.61 -5.67
C VAL A 179 2.55 -1.18 -5.94
N PRO A 180 3.56 -1.69 -5.20
CA PRO A 180 4.95 -1.33 -5.46
C PRO A 180 5.49 -1.84 -6.80
N MET A 181 4.87 -2.86 -7.38
CA MET A 181 5.24 -3.41 -8.69
C MET A 181 4.71 -2.54 -9.83
N ASP A 182 3.47 -2.07 -9.73
CA ASP A 182 2.84 -1.25 -10.78
C ASP A 182 3.25 0.24 -10.67
N ARG A 183 3.37 0.76 -9.44
CA ARG A 183 3.64 2.18 -9.15
C ARG A 183 4.79 2.33 -8.13
N PRO A 184 6.02 1.91 -8.46
CA PRO A 184 7.13 1.85 -7.51
C PRO A 184 7.49 3.21 -6.88
N ALA A 185 7.54 4.27 -7.68
CA ALA A 185 7.91 5.60 -7.22
C ALA A 185 6.85 6.22 -6.25
N PRO A 186 5.55 6.26 -6.62
CA PRO A 186 4.49 6.65 -5.68
C PRO A 186 4.42 5.75 -4.43
N ALA A 187 4.61 4.43 -4.58
CA ALA A 187 4.62 3.49 -3.46
C ALA A 187 5.76 3.76 -2.49
N LEU A 188 6.97 4.04 -3.01
CA LEU A 188 8.12 4.40 -2.18
C LEU A 188 7.85 5.69 -1.40
N LEU A 189 7.30 6.73 -2.05
CA LEU A 189 6.93 7.97 -1.35
C LEU A 189 5.90 7.71 -0.24
N MET A 190 4.87 6.92 -0.53
CA MET A 190 3.83 6.55 0.45
C MET A 190 4.44 5.81 1.65
N ILE A 191 5.27 4.80 1.42
CA ILE A 191 5.94 4.03 2.48
C ILE A 191 6.91 4.92 3.26
N TYR A 192 7.71 5.75 2.58
CA TYR A 192 8.64 6.67 3.21
C TYR A 192 7.92 7.64 4.14
N ASN A 193 6.82 8.25 3.68
CA ASN A 193 6.00 9.17 4.48
C ASN A 193 5.29 8.49 5.66
N PHE A 194 5.00 7.19 5.55
CA PHE A 194 4.40 6.41 6.63
C PHE A 194 5.42 5.97 7.69
N VAL A 195 6.66 5.67 7.29
CA VAL A 195 7.70 5.19 8.21
C VAL A 195 8.41 6.34 8.91
N MET A 196 8.71 7.42 8.18
CA MET A 196 9.41 8.59 8.71
C MET A 196 8.46 9.56 9.45
#